data_AF-A0A1M5VPJ9-F1
#
_entry.id   AF-A0A1M5VPJ9-F1
#
_cell.length_a   1.000
_cell.length_b   1.000
_cell.length_c   1.000
_cell.angle_alpha   90.00
_cell.angle_beta   90.00
_cell.angle_gamma   90.00
#
_symmetry.space_group_name_H-M   'P 1'
#
loop_
_entity.id
_entity.type
_entity.pdbx_description
1 polymer ?
#
loop_
_entity_poly.entity_id
_entity_poly.type
_entity_poly.pdbx_seq_one_letter_code
_entity_poly.pdbx_strand_id
1 'polypeptide(L)'
;MLLLGLAGCASQPSVDPATQNPDKQQAQIDAVWSRIDALEGPLQDEELAWFATAQMRRANSTWQDARQQYQLYAQTPERMYERLGVFSTRSRYQASQESLEDAEKLVQQAQEIRDQAKEQLAEPFHNREVLRSLDAQSLHSTTYQQLDEQLKSLVDNIASGRLSRALSAQPALLKAQRELEVRTVRDIYLTPHRRELERQKNEGLDQTAPASYEQASQRLEAAWKHVEAFPRDLDTVAAQAEATRFALAHSRHLGQDLQSLDKADRAERESYLLGLETQLAQLSHSLGMEDLRDRPLKQQLKELNKVLQKQMRQPEAGLVEPEADPDEQDGEEAALAEQEQ
;
A
#
# COMPACT_ATOMS: atom_id res chain seq x y z
N MET A 1 104.27 3.33 2.12
CA MET A 1 103.52 4.09 3.15
C MET A 1 102.05 4.10 2.78
N LEU A 2 101.25 3.56 3.71
CA LEU A 2 99.80 3.61 3.91
C LEU A 2 98.83 4.10 2.82
N LEU A 3 97.96 3.15 2.44
CA LEU A 3 96.50 3.23 2.33
C LEU A 3 95.79 4.34 3.14
N LEU A 4 94.79 4.98 2.54
CA LEU A 4 93.49 5.25 3.17
C LEU A 4 92.42 5.52 2.10
N GLY A 5 91.56 4.52 1.89
CA GLY A 5 90.32 4.65 1.15
C GLY A 5 89.19 5.15 2.06
N LEU A 6 88.29 5.96 1.50
CA LEU A 6 87.00 6.29 2.08
C LEU A 6 85.92 5.64 1.22
N ALA A 7 85.50 4.44 1.62
CA ALA A 7 84.25 3.83 1.19
C ALA A 7 83.17 4.26 2.20
N GLY A 8 82.22 5.09 1.75
CA GLY A 8 81.00 5.38 2.50
C GLY A 8 79.97 4.29 2.19
N CYS A 9 79.63 3.49 3.20
CA CYS A 9 78.64 2.42 3.13
C CYS A 9 77.24 2.99 2.86
N ALA A 10 76.64 2.63 1.72
CA ALA A 10 75.19 2.69 1.55
C ALA A 10 74.59 1.47 2.27
N SER A 11 73.93 1.71 3.39
CA SER A 11 73.16 0.71 4.12
C SER A 11 71.90 0.35 3.33
N GLN A 12 71.98 -0.72 2.54
CA GLN A 12 70.81 -1.40 2.01
C GLN A 12 70.07 -2.10 3.17
N PRO A 13 68.75 -1.94 3.31
CA PRO A 13 67.99 -2.80 4.21
C PRO A 13 68.03 -4.22 3.64
N SER A 14 68.55 -5.16 4.43
CA SER A 14 68.54 -6.58 4.11
C SER A 14 67.09 -7.06 4.01
N VAL A 15 66.63 -7.28 2.79
CA VAL A 15 65.36 -7.95 2.49
C VAL A 15 65.64 -9.45 2.57
N ASP A 16 64.94 -10.17 3.44
CA ASP A 16 65.07 -11.63 3.55
C ASP A 16 64.76 -12.31 2.19
N PRO A 17 65.58 -13.28 1.75
CA PRO A 17 65.36 -13.98 0.47
C PRO A 17 64.14 -14.91 0.45
N ALA A 18 63.49 -15.14 1.61
CA ALA A 18 62.27 -15.95 1.72
C ALA A 18 60.99 -15.24 1.22
N THR A 19 61.02 -13.91 1.06
CA THR A 19 59.89 -13.06 0.64
C THR A 19 59.81 -12.85 -0.88
N GLN A 20 60.70 -13.46 -1.67
CA GLN A 20 60.83 -13.26 -3.12
C GLN A 20 60.40 -14.47 -3.96
N ASN A 21 59.35 -15.20 -3.54
CA ASN A 21 58.75 -16.19 -4.43
C ASN A 21 57.64 -15.50 -5.26
N PRO A 22 57.83 -15.29 -6.59
CA PRO A 22 56.88 -14.57 -7.43
C PRO A 22 55.48 -15.19 -7.43
N ASP A 23 55.39 -16.53 -7.40
CA ASP A 23 54.11 -17.24 -7.38
C ASP A 23 53.32 -16.96 -6.09
N LYS A 24 54.03 -16.87 -4.95
CA LYS A 24 53.41 -16.53 -3.66
C LYS A 24 52.96 -15.07 -3.60
N GLN A 25 53.73 -14.16 -4.19
CA GLN A 25 53.37 -12.74 -4.27
C GLN A 25 52.14 -12.54 -5.17
N GLN A 26 52.12 -13.21 -6.32
CA GLN A 26 50.97 -13.14 -7.22
C GLN A 26 49.70 -13.68 -6.56
N ALA A 27 49.78 -14.82 -5.87
CA ALA A 27 48.65 -15.35 -5.11
C ALA A 27 48.14 -14.39 -4.02
N GLN A 28 49.03 -13.64 -3.36
CA GLN A 28 48.65 -12.61 -2.38
C GLN A 28 47.95 -11.41 -3.04
N ILE A 29 48.42 -10.98 -4.21
CA ILE A 29 47.80 -9.91 -5.01
C ILE A 29 46.40 -10.34 -5.45
N ASP A 30 46.27 -11.53 -6.03
CA ASP A 30 44.99 -12.07 -6.51
C ASP A 30 43.98 -12.23 -5.37
N ALA A 31 44.44 -12.64 -4.18
CA ALA A 31 43.59 -12.73 -2.99
C ALA A 31 43.07 -11.36 -2.52
N VAL A 32 43.88 -10.30 -2.58
CA VAL A 32 43.41 -8.93 -2.29
C VAL A 32 42.36 -8.50 -3.31
N TRP A 33 42.64 -8.72 -4.60
CA TRP A 33 41.70 -8.36 -5.66
C TRP A 33 40.36 -9.05 -5.48
N SER A 34 40.35 -10.35 -5.20
CA SER A 34 39.11 -11.09 -4.95
C SER A 34 38.27 -10.50 -3.82
N ARG A 35 38.90 -9.98 -2.76
CA ARG A 35 38.20 -9.30 -1.65
C ARG A 35 37.69 -7.91 -2.07
N ILE A 36 38.45 -7.16 -2.86
CA ILE A 36 38.01 -5.87 -3.42
C ILE A 36 36.76 -6.07 -4.28
N ASP A 37 36.81 -7.03 -5.20
CA ASP A 37 35.72 -7.35 -6.13
C ASP A 37 34.46 -7.83 -5.38
N ALA A 38 34.63 -8.72 -4.40
CA ALA A 38 33.51 -9.24 -3.60
C ALA A 38 32.75 -8.16 -2.79
N LEU A 39 33.40 -7.06 -2.42
CA LEU A 39 32.78 -5.97 -1.67
C LEU A 39 32.04 -4.96 -2.55
N GLU A 40 32.27 -4.94 -3.87
CA GLU A 40 31.68 -3.92 -4.75
C GLU A 40 30.14 -4.00 -4.76
N GLY A 41 29.58 -5.20 -4.84
CA GLY A 41 28.13 -5.42 -4.81
C GLY A 41 27.47 -4.94 -3.50
N PRO A 42 27.89 -5.46 -2.33
CA PRO A 42 27.35 -5.02 -1.04
C PRO A 42 27.44 -3.52 -0.79
N LEU A 43 28.51 -2.86 -1.27
CA LEU A 43 28.68 -1.41 -1.12
C LEU A 43 27.72 -0.57 -1.97
N GLN A 44 27.11 -1.16 -3.01
CA GLN A 44 26.11 -0.52 -3.87
C GLN A 44 24.66 -0.78 -3.41
N ASP A 45 24.46 -1.53 -2.32
CA ASP A 45 23.13 -1.83 -1.79
C ASP A 45 22.47 -0.58 -1.19
N GLU A 46 21.46 -0.05 -1.88
CA GLU A 46 20.70 1.12 -1.46
C GLU A 46 19.90 0.88 -0.17
N GLU A 47 19.45 -0.35 0.06
CA GLU A 47 18.73 -0.71 1.29
C GLU A 47 19.69 -0.64 2.48
N LEU A 48 20.87 -1.26 2.37
CA LEU A 48 21.90 -1.15 3.41
C LEU A 48 22.33 0.30 3.65
N ALA A 49 22.45 1.10 2.59
CA ALA A 49 22.78 2.53 2.71
C ALA A 49 21.69 3.35 3.43
N TRP A 50 20.42 2.97 3.26
CA TRP A 50 19.31 3.61 3.98
C TRP A 50 19.28 3.21 5.46
N PHE A 51 19.48 1.92 5.78
CA PHE A 51 19.46 1.45 7.17
C PHE A 51 20.68 1.86 7.99
N ALA A 52 21.87 1.83 7.39
CA ALA A 52 23.14 2.03 8.09
C ALA A 52 24.02 3.05 7.34
N THR A 53 23.48 4.25 7.12
CA THR A 53 24.11 5.30 6.29
C THR A 53 25.55 5.62 6.70
N ALA A 54 25.83 5.70 8.00
CA ALA A 54 27.18 6.02 8.49
C ALA A 54 28.16 4.87 8.23
N GLN A 55 27.74 3.63 8.51
CA GLN A 55 28.53 2.41 8.32
C GLN A 55 28.84 2.22 6.84
N MET A 56 27.84 2.33 5.95
CA MET A 56 28.03 2.16 4.51
C MET A 56 28.93 3.24 3.90
N ARG A 57 28.79 4.51 4.32
CA ARG A 57 29.72 5.58 3.89
C ARG A 57 31.17 5.28 4.30
N ARG A 58 31.37 4.80 5.54
CA ARG A 58 32.70 4.45 6.04
C ARG A 58 33.25 3.18 5.36
N ALA A 59 32.40 2.19 5.11
CA ALA A 59 32.77 0.98 4.39
C ALA A 59 33.25 1.31 2.96
N ASN A 60 32.51 2.16 2.25
CA ASN A 60 32.90 2.60 0.92
C ASN A 60 34.22 3.38 0.93
N SER A 61 34.44 4.29 1.90
CA SER A 61 35.71 5.01 2.01
C SER A 61 36.89 4.06 2.29
N THR A 62 36.74 3.13 3.23
CA THR A 62 37.80 2.18 3.60
C THR A 62 38.12 1.19 2.47
N TRP A 63 37.08 0.74 1.75
CA TRP A 63 37.25 -0.05 0.53
C TRP A 63 37.98 0.73 -0.58
N GLN A 64 37.67 2.01 -0.78
CA GLN A 64 38.38 2.86 -1.74
C GLN A 64 39.86 3.02 -1.38
N ASP A 65 40.17 3.21 -0.09
CA ASP A 65 41.55 3.29 0.39
C ASP A 65 42.32 1.98 0.11
N ALA A 66 41.70 0.83 0.37
CA ALA A 66 42.28 -0.47 0.05
C ALA A 66 42.55 -0.62 -1.45
N ARG A 67 41.58 -0.23 -2.29
CA ARG A 67 41.70 -0.28 -3.75
C ARG A 67 42.82 0.60 -4.27
N GLN A 68 43.00 1.80 -3.70
CA GLN A 68 44.10 2.70 -4.06
C GLN A 68 45.46 2.10 -3.68
N GLN A 69 45.58 1.50 -2.49
CA GLN A 69 46.84 0.84 -2.11
C GLN A 69 47.13 -0.38 -2.98
N TYR A 70 46.12 -1.19 -3.28
CA TYR A 70 46.21 -2.34 -4.18
C TYR A 70 46.77 -1.95 -5.55
N GLN A 71 46.24 -0.89 -6.16
CA GLN A 71 46.69 -0.43 -7.48
C GLN A 71 48.19 -0.12 -7.54
N LEU A 72 48.81 0.28 -6.41
CA LEU A 72 50.23 0.62 -6.37
C LEU A 72 51.15 -0.58 -6.43
N TYR A 73 50.70 -1.77 -6.01
CA TYR A 73 51.50 -3.00 -6.06
C TYR A 73 50.96 -4.07 -7.02
N ALA A 74 49.74 -3.92 -7.55
CA ALA A 74 49.18 -4.83 -8.54
C ALA A 74 50.02 -4.90 -9.83
N GLN A 75 50.62 -3.78 -10.24
CA GLN A 75 51.49 -3.70 -11.42
C GLN A 75 52.98 -3.81 -11.08
N THR A 76 53.33 -3.70 -9.80
CA THR A 76 54.72 -3.70 -9.34
C THR A 76 54.77 -4.44 -8.00
N PRO A 77 54.82 -5.78 -8.03
CA PRO A 77 54.69 -6.62 -6.84
C PRO A 77 55.71 -6.30 -5.74
N GLU A 78 56.90 -5.77 -6.05
CA GLU A 78 57.88 -5.41 -5.02
C GLU A 78 57.36 -4.31 -4.07
N ARG A 79 56.43 -3.47 -4.55
CA ARG A 79 55.83 -2.38 -3.77
C ARG A 79 54.88 -2.87 -2.69
N MET A 80 54.48 -4.14 -2.73
CA MET A 80 53.66 -4.82 -1.72
C MET A 80 54.22 -4.62 -0.30
N TYR A 81 55.54 -4.68 -0.16
CA TYR A 81 56.24 -4.58 1.13
C TYR A 81 56.75 -3.17 1.46
N GLU A 82 56.50 -2.17 0.59
CA GLU A 82 56.81 -0.77 0.89
C GLU A 82 56.02 -0.30 2.10
N ARG A 83 56.69 0.41 3.00
CA ARG A 83 56.05 1.06 4.15
C ARG A 83 55.26 2.29 3.69
N LEU A 84 54.09 2.53 4.29
CA LEU A 84 53.22 3.67 3.96
C LEU A 84 53.81 5.06 4.27
N GLY A 85 54.90 5.11 5.02
CA GLY A 85 55.60 6.36 5.37
C GLY A 85 56.76 6.10 6.33
N VAL A 86 57.55 7.14 6.61
CA VAL A 86 58.77 7.03 7.42
C VAL A 86 58.49 6.56 8.85
N PHE A 87 57.30 6.88 9.39
CA PHE A 87 56.87 6.55 10.75
C PHE A 87 55.92 5.35 10.85
N SER A 88 55.49 4.78 9.72
CA SER A 88 54.59 3.61 9.72
C SER A 88 55.41 2.32 9.65
N THR A 89 55.02 1.34 10.46
CA THR A 89 55.52 -0.04 10.37
C THR A 89 54.72 -0.90 9.40
N ARG A 90 53.58 -0.40 8.89
CA ARG A 90 52.67 -1.14 8.02
C ARG A 90 53.12 -1.07 6.56
N SER A 91 53.13 -2.22 5.89
CA SER A 91 53.31 -2.30 4.44
C SER A 91 52.03 -1.91 3.69
N ARG A 92 52.14 -1.63 2.39
CA ARG A 92 50.96 -1.38 1.52
C ARG A 92 49.99 -2.56 1.52
N TYR A 93 50.51 -3.78 1.50
CA TYR A 93 49.69 -4.98 1.57
C TYR A 93 48.99 -5.12 2.93
N GLN A 94 49.69 -4.93 4.05
CA GLN A 94 49.07 -4.95 5.37
C GLN A 94 47.97 -3.91 5.48
N ALA A 95 48.21 -2.68 5.00
CA ALA A 95 47.22 -1.63 5.00
C ALA A 95 46.00 -1.97 4.12
N SER A 96 46.21 -2.56 2.94
CA SER A 96 45.10 -3.00 2.07
C SER A 96 44.25 -4.07 2.76
N GLN A 97 44.90 -5.04 3.39
CA GLN A 97 44.24 -6.13 4.10
C GLN A 97 43.43 -5.62 5.30
N GLU A 98 44.00 -4.72 6.11
CA GLU A 98 43.33 -4.07 7.23
C GLU A 98 42.14 -3.23 6.77
N SER A 99 42.32 -2.40 5.73
CA SER A 99 41.23 -1.59 5.18
C SER A 99 40.08 -2.42 4.62
N LEU A 100 40.38 -3.57 3.98
CA LEU A 100 39.35 -4.51 3.52
C LEU A 100 38.64 -5.20 4.69
N GLU A 101 39.38 -5.60 5.73
CA GLU A 101 38.78 -6.20 6.92
C GLU A 101 37.85 -5.22 7.64
N ASP A 102 38.24 -3.95 7.73
CA ASP A 102 37.40 -2.88 8.29
C ASP A 102 36.16 -2.65 7.42
N ALA A 103 36.29 -2.64 6.08
CA ALA A 103 35.16 -2.51 5.17
C ALA A 103 34.17 -3.68 5.29
N GLU A 104 34.67 -4.93 5.33
CA GLU A 104 33.87 -6.14 5.55
C GLU A 104 33.09 -6.09 6.86
N LYS A 105 33.76 -5.71 7.96
CA LYS A 105 33.11 -5.54 9.28
C LYS A 105 32.02 -4.48 9.24
N LEU A 106 32.24 -3.36 8.55
CA LEU A 106 31.24 -2.29 8.44
C LEU A 106 30.03 -2.72 7.61
N VAL A 107 30.22 -3.48 6.54
CA VAL A 107 29.12 -4.07 5.76
C VAL A 107 28.35 -5.08 6.60
N GLN A 108 29.04 -5.95 7.36
CA GLN A 108 28.38 -6.89 8.26
C GLN A 108 27.57 -6.15 9.34
N GLN A 109 28.13 -5.11 9.95
CA GLN A 109 27.40 -4.26 10.90
C GLN A 109 26.17 -3.61 10.26
N ALA A 110 26.26 -3.17 8.99
CA ALA A 110 25.12 -2.62 8.28
C ALA A 110 23.98 -3.64 8.10
N GLN A 111 24.31 -4.91 7.82
CA GLN A 111 23.34 -6.00 7.73
C GLN A 111 22.68 -6.28 9.08
N GLU A 112 23.47 -6.35 10.17
CA GLU A 112 22.97 -6.54 11.53
C GLU A 112 22.03 -5.39 11.95
N ILE A 113 22.40 -4.14 11.62
CA ILE A 113 21.56 -2.96 11.87
C ILE A 113 20.24 -3.04 11.10
N ARG A 114 20.27 -3.42 9.81
CA ARG A 114 19.06 -3.59 9.00
C ARG A 114 18.13 -4.62 9.63
N ASP A 115 18.66 -5.78 9.99
CA ASP A 115 17.86 -6.89 10.53
C ASP A 115 17.26 -6.52 11.89
N GLN A 116 18.06 -5.90 12.76
CA GLN A 116 17.59 -5.37 14.04
C GLN A 116 16.54 -4.27 13.85
N ALA A 117 16.73 -3.34 12.91
CA ALA A 117 15.75 -2.28 12.67
C ALA A 117 14.43 -2.85 12.13
N LYS A 118 14.47 -3.83 11.21
CA LYS A 118 13.27 -4.50 10.68
C LYS A 118 12.51 -5.26 11.77
N GLU A 119 13.23 -5.93 12.68
CA GLU A 119 12.62 -6.64 13.80
C GLU A 119 11.99 -5.66 14.80
N GLN A 120 12.77 -4.71 15.30
CA GLN A 120 12.36 -3.82 16.39
C GLN A 120 11.34 -2.76 15.95
N LEU A 121 11.34 -2.38 14.66
CA LEU A 121 10.41 -1.40 14.07
C LEU A 121 9.45 -2.05 13.07
N ALA A 122 9.12 -3.33 13.24
CA ALA A 122 8.22 -4.07 12.35
C ALA A 122 6.87 -3.36 12.13
N GLU A 123 6.24 -2.87 13.20
CA GLU A 123 4.93 -2.21 13.13
C GLU A 123 5.00 -0.83 12.41
N PRO A 124 5.95 0.07 12.71
CA PRO A 124 6.14 1.27 11.90
C PRO A 124 6.37 1.02 10.40
N PHE A 125 7.14 -0.01 10.04
CA PHE A 125 7.34 -0.39 8.64
C PHE A 125 6.07 -0.93 8.00
N HIS A 126 5.31 -1.76 8.71
CA HIS A 126 4.02 -2.24 8.24
C HIS A 126 3.05 -1.08 7.99
N ASN A 127 2.95 -0.12 8.91
CA ASN A 127 2.10 1.05 8.74
C ASN A 127 2.54 1.94 7.58
N ARG A 128 3.86 2.08 7.33
CA ARG A 128 4.38 2.77 6.14
C ARG A 128 3.88 2.12 4.85
N GLU A 129 3.89 0.79 4.78
CA GLU A 129 3.39 0.07 3.61
C GLU A 129 1.87 0.25 3.43
N VAL A 130 1.11 0.20 4.52
CA VAL A 130 -0.33 0.49 4.49
C VAL A 130 -0.58 1.90 3.94
N LEU A 131 0.12 2.91 4.45
CA LEU A 131 0.01 4.29 3.96
C LEU A 131 0.37 4.42 2.48
N ARG A 132 1.39 3.69 2.02
CA ARG A 132 1.75 3.64 0.59
C ARG A 132 0.65 3.02 -0.26
N SER A 133 0.04 1.93 0.21
CA SER A 133 -1.07 1.27 -0.50
C SER A 133 -2.32 2.13 -0.63
N LEU A 134 -2.51 3.08 0.30
CA LEU A 134 -3.59 4.07 0.28
C LEU A 134 -3.25 5.33 -0.54
N ASP A 135 -2.09 5.35 -1.21
CA ASP A 135 -1.55 6.53 -1.92
C ASP A 135 -1.47 7.80 -1.05
N ALA A 136 -1.18 7.63 0.25
CA ALA A 136 -1.09 8.73 1.20
C ALA A 136 0.02 9.74 0.83
N GLN A 137 1.04 9.31 0.08
CA GLN A 137 2.09 10.19 -0.42
C GLN A 137 1.56 11.25 -1.39
N SER A 138 0.63 10.88 -2.27
CA SER A 138 0.00 11.80 -3.22
C SER A 138 -0.98 12.74 -2.52
N LEU A 139 -1.83 12.18 -1.65
CA LEU A 139 -2.89 12.93 -0.97
C LEU A 139 -2.37 13.84 0.16
N HIS A 140 -1.29 13.42 0.84
CA HIS A 140 -0.76 14.06 2.05
C HIS A 140 0.77 14.10 2.07
N SER A 141 1.38 14.55 0.97
CA SER A 141 2.83 14.53 0.73
C SER A 141 3.68 15.04 1.91
N THR A 142 3.38 16.22 2.45
CA THR A 142 4.14 16.81 3.56
C THR A 142 4.12 15.94 4.81
N THR A 143 2.93 15.47 5.22
CA THR A 143 2.80 14.64 6.43
C THR A 143 3.43 13.27 6.21
N TYR A 144 3.27 12.68 5.03
CA TYR A 144 3.90 11.42 4.68
C TYR A 144 5.44 11.50 4.76
N GLN A 145 6.04 12.55 4.18
CA GLN A 145 7.48 12.79 4.24
C GLN A 145 7.98 12.96 5.69
N GLN A 146 7.26 13.72 6.52
CA GLN A 146 7.61 13.88 7.94
C GLN A 146 7.63 12.55 8.70
N LEU A 147 6.67 11.65 8.43
CA LEU A 147 6.63 10.33 9.06
C LEU A 147 7.75 9.42 8.55
N ASP A 148 8.10 9.53 7.26
CA ASP A 148 9.23 8.79 6.67
C ASP A 148 10.56 9.22 7.30
N GLU A 149 10.76 10.53 7.48
CA GLU A 149 11.91 11.11 8.18
C GLU A 149 11.97 10.69 9.66
N GLN A 150 10.83 10.68 10.35
CA GLN A 150 10.74 10.19 11.72
C GLN A 150 11.12 8.71 11.82
N LEU A 151 10.59 7.87 10.93
CA LEU A 151 10.97 6.46 10.86
C LEU A 151 12.48 6.30 10.61
N LYS A 152 13.03 7.05 9.65
CA LYS A 152 14.46 7.07 9.38
C LYS A 152 15.27 7.46 10.62
N SER A 153 14.79 8.44 11.39
CA SER A 153 15.45 8.84 12.65
C SER A 153 15.46 7.72 13.69
N LEU A 154 14.40 6.90 13.78
CA LEU A 154 14.39 5.74 14.67
C LEU A 154 15.42 4.70 14.22
N VAL A 155 15.51 4.44 12.92
CA VAL A 155 16.52 3.56 12.31
C VAL A 155 17.94 4.07 12.60
N ASP A 156 18.18 5.37 12.45
CA ASP A 156 19.49 5.98 12.75
C ASP A 156 19.87 5.91 14.23
N ASN A 157 18.88 5.95 15.14
CA ASN A 157 19.12 5.71 16.56
C ASN A 157 19.56 4.26 16.81
N ILE A 158 18.94 3.27 16.14
CA ILE A 158 19.37 1.86 16.22
C ILE A 158 20.79 1.71 15.67
N ALA A 159 21.07 2.28 14.48
CA ALA A 159 22.39 2.26 13.85
C ALA A 159 23.50 2.91 14.71
N SER A 160 23.12 3.82 15.61
CA SER A 160 24.03 4.51 16.55
C SER A 160 24.09 3.84 17.94
N GLY A 161 23.55 2.63 18.10
CA GLY A 161 23.53 1.89 19.37
C GLY A 161 22.56 2.46 20.42
N ARG A 162 21.60 3.30 20.01
CA ARG A 162 20.62 3.96 20.89
C ARG A 162 19.24 3.31 20.79
N LEU A 163 19.18 1.98 20.89
CA LEU A 163 17.92 1.22 20.78
C LEU A 163 16.84 1.72 21.75
N SER A 164 17.17 1.95 23.01
CA SER A 164 16.21 2.43 24.01
C SER A 164 15.59 3.78 23.63
N ARG A 165 16.34 4.66 22.96
CA ARG A 165 15.81 5.94 22.47
C ARG A 165 14.86 5.74 21.29
N ALA A 166 15.18 4.82 20.38
CA ALA A 166 14.31 4.48 19.27
C ALA A 166 12.97 3.91 19.76
N LEU A 167 13.01 2.95 20.69
CA LEU A 167 11.82 2.32 21.26
C LEU A 167 10.96 3.30 22.06
N SER A 168 11.56 4.22 22.81
CA SER A 168 10.81 5.26 23.53
C SER A 168 10.08 6.25 22.61
N ALA A 169 10.58 6.47 21.38
CA ALA A 169 9.98 7.38 20.41
C ALA A 169 8.98 6.69 19.47
N GLN A 170 9.03 5.36 19.36
CA GLN A 170 8.17 4.55 18.48
C GLN A 170 6.66 4.79 18.70
N PRO A 171 6.12 4.86 19.94
CA PRO A 171 4.67 5.05 20.14
C PRO A 171 4.13 6.34 19.54
N ALA A 172 4.94 7.41 19.54
CA ALA A 172 4.55 8.69 18.95
C ALA A 172 4.45 8.58 17.42
N LEU A 173 5.39 7.88 16.78
CA LEU A 173 5.35 7.61 15.34
C LEU A 173 4.16 6.75 14.97
N LEU A 174 3.90 5.66 15.72
CA LEU A 174 2.75 4.77 15.48
C LEU A 174 1.43 5.52 15.53
N LYS A 175 1.26 6.40 16.53
CA LYS A 175 0.08 7.26 16.64
C LYS A 175 -0.05 8.18 15.42
N ALA A 176 1.03 8.84 15.02
CA ALA A 176 1.00 9.78 13.89
C ALA A 176 0.75 9.07 12.55
N GLN A 177 1.30 7.87 12.34
CA GLN A 177 0.98 7.02 11.19
C GLN A 177 -0.48 6.62 11.16
N ARG A 178 -1.05 6.25 12.31
CA ARG A 178 -2.46 5.92 12.44
C ARG A 178 -3.36 7.11 12.15
N GLU A 179 -3.02 8.29 12.63
CA GLU A 179 -3.76 9.52 12.33
C GLU A 179 -3.76 9.83 10.82
N LEU A 180 -2.61 9.66 10.15
CA LEU A 180 -2.52 9.83 8.71
C LEU A 180 -3.35 8.79 7.95
N GLU A 181 -3.34 7.53 8.40
CA GLU A 181 -4.14 6.45 7.83
C GLU A 181 -5.64 6.79 7.88
N VAL A 182 -6.16 7.13 9.07
CA VAL A 182 -7.56 7.53 9.28
C VAL A 182 -7.93 8.71 8.40
N ARG A 183 -7.06 9.73 8.33
CA ARG A 183 -7.27 10.91 7.48
C ARG A 183 -7.35 10.55 6.00
N THR A 184 -6.42 9.73 5.52
CA THR A 184 -6.36 9.30 4.12
C THR A 184 -7.64 8.57 3.72
N VAL A 185 -8.09 7.62 4.55
CA VAL A 185 -9.33 6.86 4.30
C VAL A 185 -10.55 7.77 4.31
N ARG A 186 -10.63 8.73 5.25
CA ARG A 186 -11.70 9.74 5.26
C ARG A 186 -11.72 10.57 3.99
N ASP A 187 -10.55 11.00 3.51
CA ASP A 187 -10.45 11.85 2.32
C ASP A 187 -10.82 11.11 1.04
N ILE A 188 -10.51 9.81 0.95
CA ILE A 188 -10.92 8.96 -0.17
C ILE A 188 -12.44 8.72 -0.16
N TYR A 189 -13.00 8.28 0.96
CA TYR A 189 -14.36 7.73 1.00
C TYR A 189 -15.44 8.71 1.47
N LEU A 190 -15.13 9.64 2.38
CA LEU A 190 -16.16 10.38 3.13
C LEU A 190 -16.14 11.89 2.90
N THR A 191 -14.99 12.48 2.57
CA THR A 191 -14.87 13.92 2.31
C THR A 191 -15.79 14.41 1.18
N PRO A 192 -15.98 13.69 0.06
CA PRO A 192 -16.96 14.07 -0.96
C PRO A 192 -18.40 14.15 -0.41
N HIS A 193 -18.79 13.18 0.42
CA HIS A 193 -20.13 13.13 1.03
C HIS A 193 -20.35 14.24 2.05
N ARG A 194 -19.31 14.58 2.84
CA ARG A 194 -19.35 15.73 3.74
C ARG A 194 -19.57 17.03 2.99
N ARG A 195 -18.86 17.24 1.88
CA ARG A 195 -19.06 18.42 1.03
C ARG A 195 -20.47 18.49 0.45
N GLU A 196 -21.02 17.35 0.03
CA GLU A 196 -22.39 17.28 -0.47
C GLU A 196 -23.43 17.58 0.61
N LEU A 197 -23.25 17.07 1.83
CA LEU A 197 -24.14 17.37 2.96
C LEU A 197 -24.18 18.88 3.25
N GLU A 198 -23.01 19.53 3.35
CA GLU A 198 -22.93 20.99 3.54
C GLU A 198 -23.55 21.76 2.37
N ARG A 199 -23.40 21.26 1.14
CA ARG A 199 -24.05 21.85 -0.04
C ARG A 199 -25.57 21.80 0.09
N GLN A 200 -26.14 20.66 0.51
CA GLN A 200 -27.58 20.50 0.74
C GLN A 200 -28.09 21.42 1.85
N LYS A 201 -27.31 21.62 2.91
CA LYS A 201 -27.63 22.58 3.96
C LYS A 201 -27.70 24.02 3.43
N ASN A 202 -26.73 24.41 2.60
CA ASN A 202 -26.74 25.73 1.96
C ASN A 202 -27.92 25.91 0.97
N GLU A 203 -28.47 24.82 0.44
CA GLU A 203 -29.71 24.79 -0.35
C GLU A 203 -30.99 24.82 0.50
N GLY A 204 -30.86 24.84 1.84
CA GLY A 204 -31.98 24.86 2.79
C GLY A 204 -32.69 23.52 2.98
N LEU A 205 -32.08 22.42 2.54
CA LEU A 205 -32.72 21.09 2.63
C LEU A 205 -32.86 20.59 4.08
N ASP A 206 -32.04 21.10 4.99
CA ASP A 206 -32.15 20.86 6.44
C ASP A 206 -33.45 21.43 7.02
N GLN A 207 -34.05 22.44 6.37
CA GLN A 207 -35.32 23.03 6.77
C GLN A 207 -36.50 22.45 5.98
N THR A 208 -36.32 22.21 4.68
CA THR A 208 -37.40 21.70 3.82
C THR A 208 -37.64 20.20 3.98
N ALA A 209 -36.59 19.39 4.16
CA ALA A 209 -36.67 17.94 4.36
C ALA A 209 -35.88 17.48 5.59
N PRO A 210 -36.21 17.99 6.80
CA PRO A 210 -35.38 17.83 7.99
C PRO A 210 -35.12 16.37 8.36
N ALA A 211 -36.13 15.50 8.21
CA ALA A 211 -36.00 14.08 8.55
C ALA A 211 -35.01 13.34 7.64
N SER A 212 -35.07 13.56 6.32
CA SER A 212 -34.17 12.91 5.36
C SER A 212 -32.76 13.48 5.41
N TYR A 213 -32.63 14.78 5.61
CA TYR A 213 -31.33 15.43 5.81
C TYR A 213 -30.64 14.90 7.08
N GLU A 214 -31.36 14.83 8.21
CA GLU A 214 -30.83 14.31 9.47
C GLU A 214 -30.42 12.84 9.34
N GLN A 215 -31.20 12.02 8.63
CA GLN A 215 -30.83 10.63 8.37
C GLN A 215 -29.51 10.53 7.58
N ALA A 216 -29.32 11.37 6.56
CA ALA A 216 -28.08 11.40 5.79
C ALA A 216 -26.88 11.86 6.65
N SER A 217 -27.09 12.88 7.48
CA SER A 217 -26.10 13.39 8.45
C SER A 217 -25.65 12.31 9.44
N GLN A 218 -26.60 11.60 10.07
CA GLN A 218 -26.31 10.54 11.02
C GLN A 218 -25.54 9.37 10.39
N ARG A 219 -25.87 9.00 9.15
CA ARG A 219 -25.14 7.96 8.41
C ARG A 219 -23.70 8.36 8.12
N LEU A 220 -23.49 9.60 7.69
CA LEU A 220 -22.14 10.14 7.46
C LEU A 220 -21.34 10.15 8.77
N GLU A 221 -21.93 10.60 9.87
CA GLU A 221 -21.28 10.64 11.19
C GLU A 221 -20.93 9.24 11.69
N ALA A 222 -21.82 8.26 11.50
CA ALA A 222 -21.54 6.87 11.82
C ALA A 222 -20.36 6.32 11.00
N ALA A 223 -20.30 6.61 9.70
CA ALA A 223 -19.18 6.23 8.85
C ALA A 223 -17.86 6.89 9.28
N TRP A 224 -17.91 8.17 9.66
CA TRP A 224 -16.75 8.90 10.18
C TRP A 224 -16.17 8.29 11.45
N LYS A 225 -17.03 7.87 12.38
CA LYS A 225 -16.65 7.16 13.61
C LYS A 225 -16.12 5.76 13.32
N HIS A 226 -16.71 5.05 12.36
CA HIS A 226 -16.21 3.73 11.95
C HIS A 226 -14.80 3.81 11.40
N VAL A 227 -14.51 4.76 10.50
CA VAL A 227 -13.15 4.96 9.98
C VAL A 227 -12.16 5.35 11.09
N GLU A 228 -12.59 6.08 12.11
CA GLU A 228 -11.72 6.42 13.25
C GLU A 228 -11.25 5.18 14.02
N ALA A 229 -12.19 4.26 14.28
CA ALA A 229 -11.92 3.02 14.99
C ALA A 229 -11.24 1.97 14.09
N PHE A 230 -11.69 1.83 12.85
CA PHE A 230 -11.39 0.74 11.93
C PHE A 230 -11.14 1.24 10.48
N PRO A 231 -10.12 2.06 10.22
CA PRO A 231 -9.79 2.57 8.88
C PRO A 231 -9.30 1.47 7.92
N ARG A 232 -8.93 0.29 8.43
CA ARG A 232 -8.51 -0.87 7.61
C ARG A 232 -9.66 -1.74 7.15
N ASP A 233 -10.85 -1.56 7.72
CA ASP A 233 -12.06 -2.29 7.35
C ASP A 233 -12.69 -1.65 6.10
N LEU A 234 -11.94 -1.71 4.98
CA LEU A 234 -12.26 -0.98 3.76
C LEU A 234 -13.60 -1.41 3.14
N ASP A 235 -13.98 -2.68 3.29
CA ASP A 235 -15.26 -3.19 2.79
C ASP A 235 -16.44 -2.54 3.51
N THR A 236 -16.37 -2.46 4.85
CA THR A 236 -17.42 -1.80 5.64
C THR A 236 -17.42 -0.30 5.41
N VAL A 237 -16.24 0.33 5.30
CA VAL A 237 -16.12 1.76 4.99
C VAL A 237 -16.75 2.08 3.63
N ALA A 238 -16.47 1.29 2.60
CA ALA A 238 -17.04 1.45 1.27
C ALA A 238 -18.57 1.25 1.28
N ALA A 239 -19.07 0.22 1.97
CA ALA A 239 -20.51 -0.01 2.11
C ALA A 239 -21.23 1.14 2.84
N GLN A 240 -20.61 1.68 3.90
CA GLN A 240 -21.15 2.83 4.63
C GLN A 240 -21.09 4.12 3.81
N ALA A 241 -20.03 4.35 3.03
CA ALA A 241 -19.92 5.47 2.10
C ALA A 241 -21.03 5.40 1.05
N GLU A 242 -21.29 4.23 0.47
CA GLU A 242 -22.35 4.03 -0.51
C GLU A 242 -23.75 4.24 0.10
N ALA A 243 -24.00 3.71 1.30
CA ALA A 243 -25.25 3.96 2.03
C ALA A 243 -25.45 5.46 2.34
N THR A 244 -24.36 6.18 2.62
CA THR A 244 -24.38 7.63 2.85
C THR A 244 -24.66 8.38 1.55
N ARG A 245 -24.03 7.99 0.44
CA ARG A 245 -24.29 8.53 -0.90
C ARG A 245 -25.76 8.39 -1.27
N PHE A 246 -26.34 7.22 -1.04
CA PHE A 246 -27.77 6.97 -1.28
C PHE A 246 -28.65 7.89 -0.42
N ALA A 247 -28.38 7.99 0.89
CA ALA A 247 -29.16 8.83 1.78
C ALA A 247 -29.08 10.32 1.41
N LEU A 248 -27.90 10.80 1.01
CA LEU A 248 -27.71 12.16 0.49
C LEU A 248 -28.51 12.39 -0.79
N ALA A 249 -28.48 11.46 -1.75
CA ALA A 249 -29.27 11.56 -2.97
C ALA A 249 -30.77 11.60 -2.64
N HIS A 250 -31.24 10.73 -1.74
CA HIS A 250 -32.63 10.71 -1.31
C HIS A 250 -33.06 12.02 -0.63
N SER A 251 -32.26 12.53 0.31
CA SER A 251 -32.46 13.84 0.95
C SER A 251 -32.59 14.96 -0.08
N ARG A 252 -31.72 14.96 -1.08
CA ARG A 252 -31.73 15.94 -2.16
C ARG A 252 -33.02 15.91 -2.97
N HIS A 253 -33.39 14.74 -3.47
CA HIS A 253 -34.60 14.58 -4.28
C HIS A 253 -35.84 14.99 -3.51
N LEU A 254 -36.02 14.46 -2.30
CA LEU A 254 -37.18 14.78 -1.47
C LEU A 254 -37.22 16.27 -1.10
N GLY A 255 -36.07 16.85 -0.77
CA GLY A 255 -35.95 18.27 -0.47
C GLY A 255 -36.36 19.15 -1.66
N GLN A 256 -35.93 18.82 -2.87
CA GLN A 256 -36.29 19.55 -4.08
C GLN A 256 -37.78 19.41 -4.42
N ASP A 257 -38.35 18.22 -4.24
CA ASP A 257 -39.79 17.98 -4.44
C ASP A 257 -40.62 18.80 -3.43
N LEU A 258 -40.24 18.78 -2.16
CA LEU A 258 -40.91 19.55 -1.11
C LEU A 258 -40.78 21.06 -1.33
N GLN A 259 -39.62 21.55 -1.78
CA GLN A 259 -39.45 22.97 -2.15
C GLN A 259 -40.33 23.37 -3.32
N SER A 260 -40.54 22.47 -4.29
CA SER A 260 -41.42 22.72 -5.43
C SER A 260 -42.88 22.75 -5.00
N LEU A 261 -43.29 21.82 -4.13
CA LEU A 261 -44.64 21.78 -3.57
C LEU A 261 -44.98 22.96 -2.64
N ASP A 262 -43.99 23.49 -1.92
CA ASP A 262 -44.17 24.66 -1.06
C ASP A 262 -44.41 25.94 -1.86
N LYS A 263 -43.79 26.05 -3.04
CA LYS A 263 -43.98 27.16 -3.98
C LYS A 263 -45.24 27.01 -4.84
N ALA A 264 -45.78 25.79 -4.93
CA ALA A 264 -46.91 25.47 -5.79
C ALA A 264 -48.23 26.03 -5.24
N ASP A 265 -49.09 26.51 -6.14
CA ASP A 265 -50.42 26.96 -5.78
C ASP A 265 -51.36 25.79 -5.44
N ARG A 266 -52.65 26.07 -5.19
CA ARG A 266 -53.62 25.02 -4.86
C ARG A 266 -53.89 24.08 -6.05
N ALA A 267 -53.98 24.62 -7.27
CA ALA A 267 -54.27 23.84 -8.47
C ALA A 267 -53.09 22.95 -8.86
N GLU A 268 -51.86 23.45 -8.74
CA GLU A 268 -50.63 22.70 -8.99
C GLU A 268 -50.48 21.54 -8.00
N ARG A 269 -50.78 21.76 -6.71
CA ARG A 269 -50.77 20.68 -5.70
C ARG A 269 -51.85 19.62 -5.94
N GLU A 270 -53.04 20.03 -6.35
CA GLU A 270 -54.11 19.10 -6.76
C GLU A 270 -53.67 18.28 -7.98
N SER A 271 -53.10 18.92 -8.99
CA SER A 271 -52.56 18.25 -10.18
C SER A 271 -51.45 17.25 -9.82
N TYR A 272 -50.59 17.57 -8.87
CA TYR A 272 -49.56 16.65 -8.38
C TYR A 272 -50.17 15.39 -7.75
N LEU A 273 -51.17 15.55 -6.88
CA LEU A 273 -51.87 14.43 -6.25
C LEU A 273 -52.65 13.58 -7.26
N LEU A 274 -53.33 14.21 -8.22
CA LEU A 274 -54.02 13.51 -9.31
C LEU A 274 -53.05 12.74 -10.21
N GLY A 275 -51.84 13.27 -10.40
CA GLY A 275 -50.76 12.56 -11.10
C GLY A 275 -50.35 11.27 -10.39
N LEU A 276 -50.15 11.33 -9.08
CA LEU A 276 -49.86 10.14 -8.26
C LEU A 276 -51.02 9.14 -8.29
N GLU A 277 -52.25 9.62 -8.17
CA GLU A 277 -53.45 8.78 -8.27
C GLU A 277 -53.54 8.07 -9.62
N THR A 278 -53.26 8.78 -10.72
CA THR A 278 -53.27 8.22 -12.08
C THR A 278 -52.25 7.09 -12.21
N GLN A 279 -51.05 7.24 -11.63
CA GLN A 279 -50.03 6.19 -11.62
C GLN A 279 -50.48 4.96 -10.81
N LEU A 280 -51.09 5.16 -9.64
CA LEU A 280 -51.63 4.05 -8.85
C LEU A 280 -52.79 3.34 -9.56
N ALA A 281 -53.65 4.09 -10.24
CA ALA A 281 -54.76 3.54 -11.01
C ALA A 281 -54.25 2.70 -12.21
N GLN A 282 -53.22 3.17 -12.91
CA GLN A 282 -52.55 2.39 -13.97
C GLN A 282 -51.96 1.09 -13.42
N LEU A 283 -51.31 1.14 -12.25
CA LEU A 283 -50.78 -0.06 -11.59
C LEU A 283 -51.91 -1.02 -11.18
N SER A 284 -53.00 -0.51 -10.60
CA SER A 284 -54.20 -1.29 -10.26
C SER A 284 -54.77 -2.03 -11.48
N HIS A 285 -54.92 -1.30 -12.59
CA HIS A 285 -55.41 -1.87 -13.84
C HIS A 285 -54.48 -2.95 -14.40
N SER A 286 -53.17 -2.72 -14.37
CA SER A 286 -52.18 -3.72 -14.82
C SER A 286 -52.18 -5.00 -13.97
N LEU A 287 -52.62 -4.91 -12.71
CA LEU A 287 -52.76 -6.04 -11.79
C LEU A 287 -54.16 -6.69 -11.85
N GLY A 288 -55.03 -6.24 -12.76
CA GLY A 288 -56.40 -6.77 -12.90
C GLY A 288 -57.31 -6.43 -11.72
N MET A 289 -56.98 -5.40 -10.95
CA MET A 289 -57.77 -4.94 -9.81
C MET A 289 -58.86 -3.95 -10.26
N GLU A 290 -59.91 -3.82 -9.45
CA GLU A 290 -60.91 -2.76 -9.61
C GLU A 290 -60.28 -1.38 -9.43
N ASP A 291 -60.99 -0.34 -9.90
CA ASP A 291 -60.55 1.05 -9.71
C ASP A 291 -60.56 1.42 -8.22
N LEU A 292 -59.42 1.86 -7.70
CA LEU A 292 -59.22 2.16 -6.28
C LEU A 292 -59.28 3.67 -5.96
N ARG A 293 -59.56 4.52 -6.97
CA ARG A 293 -59.53 5.99 -6.83
C ARG A 293 -60.56 6.57 -5.86
N ASP A 294 -61.56 5.77 -5.47
CA ASP A 294 -62.53 6.11 -4.42
C ASP A 294 -61.93 6.06 -3.00
N ARG A 295 -60.67 5.61 -2.84
CA ARG A 295 -59.98 5.46 -1.56
C ARG A 295 -58.81 6.42 -1.41
N PRO A 296 -58.44 6.81 -0.18
CA PRO A 296 -57.21 7.57 0.06
C PRO A 296 -55.97 6.87 -0.53
N LEU A 297 -55.02 7.62 -1.13
CA LEU A 297 -53.81 7.09 -1.79
C LEU A 297 -53.05 6.04 -0.97
N LYS A 298 -52.92 6.25 0.35
CA LYS A 298 -52.27 5.28 1.26
C LYS A 298 -52.97 3.92 1.29
N GLN A 299 -54.30 3.92 1.21
CA GLN A 299 -55.10 2.70 1.16
C GLN A 299 -55.00 2.03 -0.22
N GLN A 300 -55.01 2.80 -1.32
CA GLN A 300 -54.78 2.29 -2.67
C GLN A 300 -53.46 1.51 -2.74
N LEU A 301 -52.36 2.13 -2.27
CA LEU A 301 -51.03 1.51 -2.23
C LEU A 301 -50.98 0.25 -1.36
N LYS A 302 -51.70 0.22 -0.24
CA LYS A 302 -51.76 -0.95 0.65
C LYS A 302 -52.43 -2.14 -0.03
N GLU A 303 -53.52 -1.93 -0.76
CA GLU A 303 -54.20 -3.02 -1.48
C GLU A 303 -53.36 -3.51 -2.66
N LEU A 304 -52.71 -2.61 -3.41
CA LEU A 304 -51.76 -2.96 -4.48
C LEU A 304 -50.63 -3.86 -3.95
N ASN A 305 -50.01 -3.48 -2.83
CA ASN A 305 -48.95 -4.27 -2.21
C ASN A 305 -49.40 -5.66 -1.76
N LYS A 306 -50.65 -5.81 -1.26
CA LYS A 306 -51.18 -7.14 -0.89
C LYS A 306 -51.30 -8.05 -2.11
N VAL A 307 -51.78 -7.52 -3.24
CA VAL A 307 -51.95 -8.31 -4.47
C VAL A 307 -50.58 -8.70 -5.05
N LEU A 308 -49.63 -7.76 -5.12
CA LEU A 308 -48.25 -8.04 -5.53
C LEU A 308 -47.61 -9.13 -4.66
N GLN A 309 -47.75 -9.05 -3.33
CA GLN A 309 -47.23 -10.08 -2.43
C GLN A 309 -47.91 -11.44 -2.64
N LYS A 310 -49.20 -11.47 -2.97
CA LYS A 310 -49.93 -12.71 -3.25
C LYS A 310 -49.45 -13.34 -4.57
N GLN A 311 -49.24 -12.54 -5.61
CA GLN A 311 -48.72 -13.01 -6.90
C GLN A 311 -47.28 -13.51 -6.78
N MET A 312 -46.39 -12.80 -6.07
CA MET A 312 -45.02 -13.26 -5.84
C MET A 312 -44.91 -14.54 -5.00
N ARG A 313 -45.97 -14.90 -4.25
CA ARG A 313 -46.06 -16.14 -3.45
C ARG A 313 -46.71 -17.30 -4.21
N GLN A 314 -47.31 -17.05 -5.38
CA GLN A 314 -47.81 -18.10 -6.26
C GLN A 314 -46.74 -18.35 -7.33
N PRO A 315 -45.90 -19.40 -7.20
CA PRO A 315 -45.12 -19.86 -8.36
C PRO A 315 -46.12 -20.32 -9.42
N GLU A 316 -45.81 -20.04 -10.69
CA GLU A 316 -46.60 -20.37 -11.87
C GLU A 316 -47.17 -21.79 -11.83
N ALA A 317 -48.41 -21.94 -11.36
CA ALA A 317 -49.19 -23.16 -11.53
C ALA A 317 -49.82 -23.08 -12.93
N GLY A 318 -49.04 -23.43 -13.94
CA GLY A 318 -49.50 -23.33 -15.33
C GLY A 318 -48.48 -23.69 -16.40
N LEU A 319 -47.68 -24.74 -16.20
CA LEU A 319 -47.12 -25.47 -17.34
C LEU A 319 -48.02 -26.68 -17.57
N VAL A 320 -48.88 -26.56 -18.58
CA VAL A 320 -49.64 -27.65 -19.18
C VAL A 320 -48.62 -28.64 -19.74
N GLU A 321 -48.48 -29.80 -19.12
CA GLU A 321 -47.91 -30.97 -19.78
C GLU A 321 -48.86 -31.38 -20.92
N PRO A 322 -48.36 -31.61 -22.15
CA PRO A 322 -49.21 -32.09 -23.22
C PRO A 322 -49.64 -33.53 -22.89
N GLU A 323 -50.95 -33.77 -22.92
CA GLU A 323 -51.56 -35.10 -22.90
C GLU A 323 -50.91 -35.96 -23.98
N ALA A 324 -50.29 -37.07 -23.57
CA ALA A 324 -49.91 -38.14 -24.47
C ALA A 324 -51.17 -38.93 -24.82
N ASP A 325 -51.62 -38.78 -26.06
CA ASP A 325 -52.70 -39.56 -26.65
C ASP A 325 -52.23 -41.01 -26.90
N PRO A 326 -52.96 -42.04 -26.41
CA PRO A 326 -52.65 -43.43 -26.67
C PRO A 326 -53.39 -43.96 -27.91
N ASP A 327 -52.70 -44.86 -28.63
CA ASP A 327 -53.24 -45.84 -29.60
C ASP A 327 -53.72 -45.34 -30.98
N GLU A 328 -52.95 -45.71 -32.02
CA GLU A 328 -53.40 -46.48 -33.21
C GLU A 328 -52.14 -46.73 -34.10
N GLN A 329 -51.48 -47.89 -33.97
CA GLN A 329 -51.72 -49.17 -34.65
C GLN A 329 -51.31 -49.23 -36.13
N ASP A 330 -50.38 -50.17 -36.36
CA ASP A 330 -50.22 -51.08 -37.50
C ASP A 330 -49.80 -50.48 -38.86
N GLY A 331 -48.89 -51.07 -39.63
CA GLY A 331 -48.21 -52.37 -39.56
C GLY A 331 -47.36 -52.57 -40.83
N GLU A 332 -46.66 -53.71 -40.88
CA GLU A 332 -46.06 -54.36 -42.08
C GLU A 332 -44.87 -53.64 -42.79
N GLU A 333 -43.81 -54.29 -43.28
CA GLU A 333 -43.34 -55.68 -43.29
C GLU A 333 -41.90 -55.65 -43.86
N ALA A 334 -41.08 -56.60 -43.44
CA ALA A 334 -39.87 -57.19 -44.04
C ALA A 334 -39.14 -56.53 -45.23
N ALA A 335 -37.79 -56.45 -45.15
CA ALA A 335 -36.88 -57.44 -45.78
C ALA A 335 -35.43 -56.93 -45.97
N LEU A 336 -34.47 -57.71 -45.45
CA LEU A 336 -33.22 -58.21 -46.06
C LEU A 336 -32.34 -57.28 -46.93
N ALA A 337 -31.09 -57.07 -46.46
CA ALA A 337 -29.82 -57.33 -47.18
C ALA A 337 -28.65 -56.93 -46.24
N GLU A 338 -27.90 -57.89 -45.67
CA GLU A 338 -26.58 -58.32 -46.19
C GLU A 338 -25.63 -57.18 -46.54
N GLN A 339 -24.58 -56.98 -45.74
CA GLN A 339 -23.21 -57.27 -46.18
C GLN A 339 -22.22 -57.25 -45.02
N GLU A 340 -21.61 -58.41 -44.80
CA GLU A 340 -20.33 -58.59 -44.10
C GLU A 340 -19.20 -57.84 -44.83
N GLN A 341 -18.38 -57.10 -44.08
CA GLN A 341 -16.92 -57.22 -44.04
C GLN A 341 -16.33 -56.38 -42.91
#